data_AF-A0A1X7D5S5-F1
#
_entry.id   AF-A0A1X7D5S5-F1
#
_cell.length_a   1.000
_cell.length_b   1.000
_cell.length_c   1.000
_cell.angle_alpha   90.00
_cell.angle_beta   90.00
_cell.angle_gamma   90.00
#
_symmetry.space_group_name_H-M   'P 1'
#
loop_
_entity.id
_entity.type
_entity.pdbx_description
1 polymer ?
#
loop_
_entity_poly.entity_id
_entity_poly.type
_entity_poly.pdbx_seq_one_letter_code
_entity_poly.pdbx_strand_id
1 'polypeptide(L)'
;MAMSQMSPAQQRILDYWWMLELFSPQPLPKLTPRSTRPEDRQVVAWTSDAPLPWDSLPEPRPMGNTPREWRHTVYLGVYKVEDTYEVMHWVFADDPDAYDERPGGRSACAGVLVGHDGKLIGDTATLSSCLWAVGRLLHPGPRDPSWMSGFEAAQESFVEALDELGGRRLEQESSHEVPRLGEAYLNDILRAAHAGAGVQGRKDLATHQIVIESRVVAVRSHDSVSDMDFLNSFYLQDLGTVRQAAAAAAEPPYWST
;
A
#
# COMPACT_ATOMS: atom_id res chain seq x y z
N MET A 1 -34.72 14.29 9.50
CA MET A 1 -33.76 14.78 10.53
C MET A 1 -32.65 15.49 9.80
N ALA A 2 -32.46 16.78 10.03
CA ALA A 2 -31.38 17.54 9.38
C ALA A 2 -30.03 17.03 9.92
N MET A 3 -29.13 16.59 9.03
CA MET A 3 -27.73 16.39 9.39
C MET A 3 -27.22 17.76 9.86
N SER A 4 -26.91 17.89 11.15
CA SER A 4 -26.29 19.11 11.66
C SER A 4 -24.97 19.31 10.94
N GLN A 5 -24.80 20.46 10.29
CA GLN A 5 -23.54 20.84 9.64
C GLN A 5 -22.42 20.81 10.69
N MET A 6 -21.28 20.20 10.32
CA MET A 6 -20.11 20.17 11.19
C MET A 6 -19.61 21.59 11.47
N SER A 7 -19.32 21.89 12.73
CA SER A 7 -18.69 23.15 13.10
C SER A 7 -17.23 23.21 12.59
N PRO A 8 -16.66 24.41 12.40
CA PRO A 8 -15.25 24.56 12.01
C PRO A 8 -14.27 23.88 12.97
N ALA A 9 -14.62 23.75 14.26
CA ALA A 9 -13.82 23.04 15.24
C ALA A 9 -13.83 21.52 15.00
N GLN A 10 -15.00 20.94 14.71
CA GLN A 10 -15.14 19.52 14.37
C GLN A 10 -14.40 19.19 13.07
N GLN A 11 -14.44 20.08 12.08
CA GLN A 11 -13.71 19.90 10.82
C GLN A 11 -12.20 19.88 11.05
N ARG A 12 -11.65 20.81 11.84
CA ARG A 12 -10.22 20.79 12.20
C ARG A 12 -9.80 19.53 12.94
N ILE A 13 -10.63 19.01 13.83
CA ILE A 13 -10.36 17.75 14.54
C ILE A 13 -10.33 16.58 13.55
N LEU A 14 -11.28 16.54 12.62
CA LEU A 14 -11.35 15.49 11.60
C LEU A 14 -10.16 15.56 10.64
N ASP A 15 -9.76 16.74 10.20
CA ASP A 15 -8.57 16.94 9.35
C ASP A 15 -7.29 16.54 10.08
N TYR A 16 -7.19 16.84 11.38
CA TYR A 16 -6.05 16.40 12.19
C TYR A 16 -5.96 14.88 12.29
N TRP A 17 -7.07 14.19 12.60
CA TRP A 17 -7.09 12.73 12.65
C TRP A 17 -6.79 12.10 11.30
N TRP A 18 -7.36 12.64 10.22
CA TRP A 18 -7.06 12.20 8.88
C TRP A 18 -5.58 12.32 8.53
N MET A 19 -4.96 13.45 8.89
CA MET A 19 -3.53 13.64 8.70
C MET A 19 -2.72 12.61 9.49
N LEU A 20 -3.08 12.32 10.74
CA LEU A 20 -2.43 11.27 11.52
C LEU A 20 -2.52 9.90 10.86
N GLU A 21 -3.71 9.52 10.37
CA GLU A 21 -3.91 8.21 9.73
C GLU A 21 -3.23 8.12 8.36
N LEU A 22 -3.14 9.23 7.61
CA LEU A 22 -2.32 9.29 6.39
C LEU A 22 -0.85 9.01 6.71
N PHE A 23 -0.30 9.60 7.78
CA PHE A 23 1.09 9.41 8.20
C PHE A 23 1.29 8.26 9.21
N SER A 24 0.48 7.20 9.10
CA SER A 24 0.56 6.00 9.95
C SER A 24 0.96 4.76 9.13
N PRO A 25 2.21 4.69 8.64
CA PRO A 25 2.66 3.56 7.83
C PRO A 25 2.70 2.28 8.66
N GLN A 26 2.18 1.18 8.11
CA GLN A 26 2.28 -0.13 8.77
C GLN A 26 3.70 -0.71 8.62
N PRO A 27 4.28 -1.27 9.72
CA PRO A 27 5.62 -1.83 9.69
C PRO A 27 5.67 -3.13 8.90
N LEU A 28 6.76 -3.33 8.14
CA LEU A 28 7.02 -4.60 7.46
C LEU A 28 7.23 -5.76 8.45
N PRO A 29 6.81 -6.98 8.07
CA PRO A 29 7.13 -8.17 8.84
C PRO A 29 8.65 -8.40 8.87
N LYS A 30 9.14 -8.93 9.99
CA LYS A 30 10.58 -9.16 10.18
C LYS A 30 11.10 -10.23 9.23
N LEU A 31 12.24 -9.96 8.61
CA LEU A 31 12.94 -10.94 7.78
C LEU A 31 13.17 -12.22 8.57
N THR A 32 12.90 -13.36 7.95
CA THR A 32 13.08 -14.68 8.54
C THR A 32 14.50 -15.14 8.33
N PRO A 33 15.31 -15.33 9.39
CA PRO A 33 16.65 -15.90 9.26
C PRO A 33 16.60 -17.29 8.62
N ARG A 34 17.54 -17.59 7.73
CA ARG A 34 17.62 -18.92 7.08
C ARG A 34 17.74 -20.05 8.10
N SER A 35 18.40 -19.82 9.23
CA SER A 35 18.61 -20.80 10.30
C SER A 35 17.36 -21.14 11.12
N THR A 36 16.38 -20.23 11.17
CA THR A 36 15.18 -20.36 12.01
C THR A 36 13.90 -20.30 11.16
N ARG A 37 13.99 -20.62 9.87
CA ARG A 37 12.86 -20.56 8.95
C ARG A 37 11.85 -21.65 9.29
N PRO A 38 10.62 -21.30 9.71
CA PRO A 38 9.58 -22.30 9.92
C PRO A 38 9.12 -22.89 8.58
N GLU A 39 8.52 -24.08 8.61
CA GLU A 39 8.08 -24.79 7.39
C GLU A 39 6.91 -24.10 6.69
N ASP A 40 6.15 -23.27 7.41
CA ASP A 40 4.88 -22.69 6.98
C ASP A 40 4.93 -21.17 6.77
N ARG A 41 6.07 -20.53 7.00
CA ARG A 41 6.24 -19.07 6.83
C ARG A 41 7.67 -18.68 6.51
N GLN A 42 7.83 -17.67 5.67
CA GLN A 42 9.09 -16.93 5.60
C GLN A 42 8.87 -15.50 5.11
N VAL A 43 9.81 -14.63 5.45
CA VAL A 43 9.90 -13.27 4.93
C VAL A 43 11.31 -13.07 4.41
N VAL A 44 11.43 -12.76 3.11
CA VAL A 44 12.72 -12.63 2.42
C VAL A 44 12.81 -11.26 1.74
N ALA A 45 13.97 -10.63 1.82
CA ALA A 45 14.32 -9.57 0.88
C ALA A 45 14.66 -10.26 -0.45
N TRP A 46 13.95 -9.92 -1.51
CA TRP A 46 14.14 -10.52 -2.83
C TRP A 46 14.98 -9.63 -3.72
N THR A 47 15.80 -10.27 -4.54
CA THR A 47 16.72 -9.68 -5.52
C THR A 47 16.71 -10.55 -6.77
N SER A 48 17.03 -9.99 -7.93
CA SER A 48 16.92 -10.67 -9.23
C SER A 48 17.87 -11.86 -9.43
N ASP A 49 18.88 -12.02 -8.56
CA ASP A 49 19.77 -13.17 -8.51
C ASP A 49 19.16 -14.39 -7.78
N ALA A 50 18.01 -14.22 -7.13
CA ALA A 50 17.30 -15.29 -6.43
C ALA A 50 16.00 -15.70 -7.15
N PRO A 51 15.66 -17.00 -7.17
CA PRO A 51 14.37 -17.43 -7.71
C PRO A 51 13.23 -16.86 -6.86
N LEU A 52 12.08 -16.64 -7.49
CA LEU A 52 10.88 -16.17 -6.79
C LEU A 52 10.33 -17.27 -5.85
N PRO A 53 9.68 -16.91 -4.74
CA PRO A 53 9.19 -17.90 -3.78
C PRO A 53 8.18 -18.89 -4.38
N TRP A 54 7.30 -18.45 -5.29
CA TRP A 54 6.35 -19.32 -5.98
C TRP A 54 6.98 -20.24 -7.05
N ASP A 55 8.27 -20.07 -7.37
CA ASP A 55 9.01 -20.98 -8.26
C ASP A 55 9.95 -21.93 -7.51
N SER A 56 10.22 -21.65 -6.23
CA SER A 56 11.29 -22.34 -5.47
C SER A 56 10.83 -22.99 -4.17
N LEU A 57 9.67 -22.60 -3.63
CA LEU A 57 9.18 -23.20 -2.39
C LEU A 57 8.54 -24.56 -2.63
N PRO A 58 8.82 -25.55 -1.75
CA PRO A 58 8.21 -26.86 -1.85
C PRO A 58 6.71 -26.76 -1.55
N GLU A 59 5.93 -27.67 -2.13
CA GLU A 59 4.50 -27.77 -1.81
C GLU A 59 4.28 -27.96 -0.30
N PRO A 60 3.37 -27.20 0.32
CA PRO A 60 3.08 -27.36 1.74
C PRO A 60 2.51 -28.75 2.04
N ARG A 61 2.97 -29.38 3.13
CA ARG A 61 2.35 -30.62 3.61
C ARG A 61 0.88 -30.37 3.97
N PRO A 62 -0.07 -31.27 3.70
CA PRO A 62 -1.44 -31.10 4.17
C PRO A 62 -1.51 -31.10 5.71
N MET A 63 -2.55 -30.47 6.26
CA MET A 63 -2.85 -30.55 7.70
C MET A 63 -4.03 -31.52 7.90
N GLY A 64 -3.72 -32.77 8.21
CA GLY A 64 -4.72 -33.84 8.21
C GLY A 64 -5.30 -34.03 6.80
N ASN A 65 -6.62 -33.88 6.64
CA ASN A 65 -7.30 -33.96 5.35
C ASN A 65 -7.54 -32.59 4.69
N THR A 66 -6.95 -31.52 5.25
CA THR A 66 -7.09 -30.16 4.72
C THR A 66 -5.92 -29.85 3.78
N PRO A 67 -6.17 -29.70 2.46
CA PRO A 67 -5.14 -29.24 1.54
C PRO A 67 -4.66 -27.83 1.92
N ARG A 68 -3.39 -27.55 1.69
CA ARG A 68 -2.74 -26.27 2.01
C ARG A 68 -1.95 -25.77 0.81
N GLU A 69 -1.84 -24.45 0.69
CA GLU A 69 -1.12 -23.78 -0.40
C GLU A 69 -0.33 -22.58 0.12
N TRP A 70 0.60 -22.08 -0.68
CA TRP A 70 1.31 -20.83 -0.38
C TRP A 70 0.46 -19.62 -0.76
N ARG A 71 0.51 -18.59 0.08
CA ARG A 71 0.05 -17.24 -0.20
C ARG A 71 1.24 -16.31 -0.03
N HIS A 72 1.43 -15.37 -0.95
CA HIS A 72 2.52 -14.42 -0.87
C HIS A 72 2.01 -12.99 -0.78
N THR A 73 2.63 -12.19 0.08
CA THR A 73 2.48 -10.73 0.12
C THR A 73 3.77 -10.13 -0.39
N VAL A 74 3.70 -9.39 -1.50
CA VAL A 74 4.85 -8.72 -2.11
C VAL A 74 4.81 -7.25 -1.74
N TYR A 75 5.79 -6.82 -0.96
CA TYR A 75 6.00 -5.44 -0.56
C TYR A 75 6.99 -4.77 -1.51
N LEU A 76 6.55 -3.73 -2.21
CA LEU A 76 7.25 -3.05 -3.30
C LEU A 76 7.76 -1.69 -2.83
N GLY A 77 9.00 -1.35 -3.16
CA GLY A 77 9.57 -0.03 -2.87
C GLY A 77 9.72 0.19 -1.37
N VAL A 78 10.45 -0.72 -0.71
CA VAL A 78 10.64 -0.65 0.74
C VAL A 78 11.52 0.55 1.11
N TYR A 79 10.95 1.47 1.88
CA TYR A 79 11.61 2.70 2.35
C TYR A 79 11.77 2.67 3.88
N LYS A 80 12.64 3.53 4.40
CA LYS A 80 12.76 3.77 5.83
C LYS A 80 11.72 4.79 6.24
N VAL A 81 11.00 4.53 7.33
CA VAL A 81 9.99 5.50 7.82
C VAL A 81 10.67 6.82 8.22
N GLU A 82 11.93 6.77 8.64
CA GLU A 82 12.76 7.96 8.90
C GLU A 82 12.83 8.92 7.69
N ASP A 83 12.95 8.40 6.48
CA ASP A 83 13.10 9.21 5.26
C ASP A 83 11.80 10.02 4.97
N THR A 84 10.64 9.55 5.44
CA THR A 84 9.39 10.33 5.33
C THR A 84 9.33 11.47 6.34
N TYR A 85 9.85 11.25 7.55
CA TYR A 85 9.96 12.31 8.56
C TYR A 85 10.92 13.42 8.14
N GLU A 86 12.02 13.09 7.45
CA GLU A 86 12.91 14.10 6.89
C GLU A 86 12.19 15.03 5.91
N VAL A 87 11.28 14.49 5.09
CA VAL A 87 10.44 15.31 4.20
C VAL A 87 9.47 16.18 4.99
N MET A 88 8.77 15.61 5.98
CA MET A 88 7.84 16.38 6.81
C MET A 88 8.56 17.52 7.53
N HIS A 89 9.75 17.27 8.06
CA HIS A 89 10.57 18.29 8.72
C HIS A 89 10.96 19.39 7.74
N TRP A 90 11.44 19.04 6.54
CA TRP A 90 11.78 20.02 5.52
C TRP A 90 10.59 20.89 5.08
N VAL A 91 9.37 20.32 5.02
CA VAL A 91 8.16 21.04 4.59
C VAL A 91 7.57 21.92 5.69
N PHE A 92 7.64 21.49 6.95
CA PHE A 92 6.92 22.14 8.06
C PHE A 92 7.80 22.89 9.07
N ALA A 93 9.13 22.69 9.09
CA ALA A 93 9.96 23.26 10.14
C ALA A 93 10.65 24.58 9.74
N ASP A 94 10.45 25.60 10.60
CA ASP A 94 11.40 26.69 10.90
C ASP A 94 12.12 26.44 12.25
N ASP A 95 11.89 25.30 12.93
CA ASP A 95 12.42 24.98 14.27
C ASP A 95 13.09 23.58 14.31
N PRO A 96 14.43 23.51 14.43
CA PRO A 96 15.21 22.27 14.55
C PRO A 96 14.97 21.46 15.84
N ASP A 97 14.42 22.07 16.90
CA ASP A 97 14.37 21.48 18.24
C ASP A 97 13.08 20.66 18.51
N ALA A 98 12.16 20.57 17.53
CA ALA A 98 10.93 19.79 17.63
C ALA A 98 11.10 18.28 17.32
N TYR A 99 12.34 17.80 17.18
CA TYR A 99 12.65 16.41 16.81
C TYR A 99 12.80 15.53 18.06
N ASP A 100 11.77 14.74 18.36
CA ASP A 100 11.92 13.53 19.19
C ASP A 100 12.36 12.37 18.28
N GLU A 101 13.40 11.65 18.69
CA GLU A 101 13.88 10.43 18.03
C GLU A 101 12.75 9.37 18.04
N ARG A 102 12.15 9.13 16.87
CA ARG A 102 11.07 8.16 16.71
C ARG A 102 11.64 6.77 16.42
N PRO A 103 10.97 5.70 16.86
CA PRO A 103 11.47 4.35 16.62
C PRO A 103 11.60 4.12 15.12
N GLY A 104 12.80 3.72 14.70
CA GLY A 104 13.09 3.43 13.30
C GLY A 104 12.24 2.27 12.77
N GLY A 105 12.06 2.20 11.46
CA GLY A 105 11.21 1.20 10.84
C GLY A 105 11.30 1.17 9.33
N ARG A 106 10.66 0.16 8.74
CA ARG A 106 10.52 0.05 7.29
C ARG A 106 9.05 -0.11 6.96
N SER A 107 8.63 0.53 5.88
CA SER A 107 7.34 0.28 5.22
C SER A 107 7.55 0.19 3.70
N ALA A 108 6.49 0.01 2.93
CA ALA A 108 6.58 -0.20 1.48
C ALA A 108 5.70 0.80 0.73
N CYS A 109 6.10 1.16 -0.49
CA CYS A 109 5.33 2.04 -1.36
C CYS A 109 4.00 1.42 -1.77
N ALA A 110 4.00 0.12 -2.05
CA ALA A 110 2.79 -0.64 -2.38
C ALA A 110 2.93 -2.11 -1.97
N GLY A 111 1.81 -2.80 -1.99
CA GLY A 111 1.68 -4.19 -1.63
C GLY A 111 0.71 -4.90 -2.56
N VAL A 112 0.99 -6.17 -2.90
CA VAL A 112 0.08 -7.02 -3.67
C VAL A 112 0.04 -8.43 -3.10
N LEU A 113 -1.10 -9.13 -3.23
CA LEU A 113 -1.19 -10.55 -2.92
C LEU A 113 -1.01 -11.40 -4.17
N VAL A 114 -0.26 -12.50 -3.99
CA VAL A 114 0.08 -13.44 -5.05
C VAL A 114 -0.26 -14.86 -4.58
N GLY A 115 -0.90 -15.63 -5.46
CA GLY A 115 -1.26 -17.02 -5.23
C GLY A 115 -0.04 -17.95 -5.28
N HIS A 116 -0.25 -19.21 -4.92
CA HIS A 116 0.80 -20.24 -4.93
C HIS A 116 1.44 -20.43 -6.31
N ASP A 117 0.70 -20.13 -7.37
CA ASP A 117 1.11 -20.25 -8.77
C ASP A 117 1.84 -19.01 -9.29
N GLY A 118 2.05 -17.99 -8.46
CA GLY A 118 2.72 -16.75 -8.85
C GLY A 118 1.83 -15.77 -9.61
N LYS A 119 0.50 -15.96 -9.63
CA LYS A 119 -0.44 -15.02 -10.24
C LYS A 119 -0.97 -14.03 -9.21
N LEU A 120 -1.24 -12.79 -9.63
CA LEU A 120 -1.89 -11.79 -8.78
C LEU A 120 -3.26 -12.29 -8.34
N ILE A 121 -3.59 -12.06 -7.08
CA ILE A 121 -4.95 -12.18 -6.59
C ILE A 121 -5.63 -10.83 -6.85
N GLY A 122 -6.65 -10.82 -7.70
CA GLY A 122 -7.34 -9.59 -8.14
C GLY A 122 -7.84 -8.74 -6.99
N ASP A 123 -7.91 -7.43 -7.21
CA ASP A 123 -8.38 -6.41 -6.26
C ASP A 123 -7.59 -6.27 -4.95
N THR A 124 -6.46 -6.97 -4.79
CA THR A 124 -5.68 -6.95 -3.52
C THR A 124 -4.50 -5.96 -3.49
N ALA A 125 -4.38 -5.12 -4.52
CA ALA A 125 -3.29 -4.17 -4.61
C ALA A 125 -3.54 -2.97 -3.67
N THR A 126 -2.53 -2.60 -2.89
CA THR A 126 -2.63 -1.53 -1.89
C THR A 126 -1.48 -0.56 -2.05
N LEU A 127 -1.78 0.72 -2.20
CA LEU A 127 -0.84 1.84 -2.21
C LEU A 127 -0.65 2.36 -0.79
N SER A 128 0.56 2.78 -0.43
CA SER A 128 0.84 3.38 0.88
C SER A 128 0.28 4.80 0.96
N SER A 129 -0.66 5.02 1.87
CA SER A 129 -1.22 6.33 2.20
C SER A 129 -0.16 7.29 2.72
N CYS A 130 0.79 6.78 3.52
CA CYS A 130 1.89 7.56 4.05
C CYS A 130 2.80 8.04 2.94
N LEU A 131 3.25 7.13 2.05
CA LEU A 131 4.15 7.54 0.98
C LEU A 131 3.47 8.43 -0.05
N TRP A 132 2.18 8.20 -0.33
CA TRP A 132 1.34 9.10 -1.12
C TRP A 132 1.25 10.50 -0.48
N ALA A 133 0.96 10.58 0.81
CA ALA A 133 0.84 11.85 1.52
C ALA A 133 2.18 12.62 1.52
N VAL A 134 3.30 11.91 1.65
CA VAL A 134 4.65 12.48 1.49
C VAL A 134 4.86 13.01 0.07
N GLY A 135 4.44 12.29 -0.97
CA GLY A 135 4.44 12.79 -2.34
C GLY A 135 3.64 14.09 -2.47
N ARG A 136 2.45 14.15 -1.85
CA ARG A 136 1.60 15.34 -1.82
C ARG A 136 2.20 16.52 -1.06
N LEU A 137 3.00 16.28 -0.03
CA LEU A 137 3.75 17.32 0.68
C LEU A 137 4.82 17.97 -0.21
N LEU A 138 5.37 17.23 -1.17
CA LEU A 138 6.33 17.77 -2.14
C LEU A 138 5.59 18.50 -3.26
N HIS A 139 4.60 17.85 -3.87
CA HIS A 139 3.77 18.40 -4.92
C HIS A 139 2.34 17.87 -4.81
N PRO A 140 1.32 18.74 -4.68
CA PRO A 140 1.36 20.21 -4.83
C PRO A 140 1.91 20.97 -3.61
N GLY A 141 2.07 20.31 -2.47
CA GLY A 141 2.52 20.90 -1.20
C GLY A 141 1.39 21.35 -0.28
N PRO A 142 1.67 21.59 1.01
CA PRO A 142 0.64 21.80 2.04
C PRO A 142 -0.15 23.12 1.91
N ARG A 143 0.31 24.04 1.05
CA ARG A 143 -0.42 25.29 0.74
C ARG A 143 -1.61 25.06 -0.19
N ASP A 144 -1.64 23.94 -0.92
CA ASP A 144 -2.78 23.57 -1.74
C ASP A 144 -3.88 22.97 -0.85
N PRO A 145 -5.09 23.55 -0.79
CA PRO A 145 -6.17 23.04 0.07
C PRO A 145 -6.55 21.58 -0.17
N SER A 146 -6.23 21.02 -1.35
CA SER A 146 -6.49 19.63 -1.73
C SER A 146 -5.35 18.66 -1.39
N TRP A 147 -4.28 19.10 -0.74
CA TRP A 147 -3.08 18.27 -0.55
C TRP A 147 -3.38 16.97 0.23
N MET A 148 -4.31 17.01 1.19
CA MET A 148 -4.77 15.85 1.98
C MET A 148 -5.91 15.06 1.33
N SER A 149 -6.33 15.40 0.12
CA SER A 149 -7.45 14.78 -0.57
C SER A 149 -6.97 14.01 -1.81
N GLY A 150 -7.70 12.96 -2.17
CA GLY A 150 -7.44 12.18 -3.39
C GLY A 150 -6.64 10.89 -3.20
N PHE A 151 -6.46 10.40 -1.97
CA PHE A 151 -5.81 9.11 -1.74
C PHE A 151 -6.61 7.96 -2.37
N GLU A 152 -7.93 7.93 -2.19
CA GLU A 152 -8.81 6.91 -2.78
C GLU A 152 -8.69 6.88 -4.31
N ALA A 153 -8.74 8.03 -4.97
CA ALA A 153 -8.52 8.12 -6.42
C ALA A 153 -7.12 7.67 -6.85
N ALA A 154 -6.09 7.93 -6.04
CA ALA A 154 -4.72 7.45 -6.32
C ALA A 154 -4.60 5.93 -6.14
N GLN A 155 -5.28 5.36 -5.15
CA GLN A 155 -5.41 3.92 -4.94
C GLN A 155 -6.14 3.26 -6.12
N GLU A 156 -7.27 3.81 -6.57
CA GLU A 156 -8.01 3.34 -7.75
C GLU A 156 -7.13 3.40 -9.01
N SER A 157 -6.47 4.54 -9.25
CA SER A 157 -5.56 4.70 -10.39
C SER A 157 -4.40 3.69 -10.37
N PHE A 158 -3.91 3.33 -9.17
CA PHE A 158 -2.88 2.31 -9.02
C PHE A 158 -3.41 0.92 -9.39
N VAL A 159 -4.61 0.55 -8.93
CA VAL A 159 -5.26 -0.72 -9.31
C VAL A 159 -5.49 -0.79 -10.82
N GLU A 160 -6.04 0.27 -11.42
CA GLU A 160 -6.24 0.35 -12.88
C GLU A 160 -4.92 0.18 -13.64
N ALA A 161 -3.83 0.79 -13.18
CA ALA A 161 -2.52 0.62 -13.80
C ALA A 161 -2.02 -0.83 -13.75
N LEU A 162 -2.34 -1.59 -12.70
CA LEU A 162 -2.02 -3.01 -12.60
C LEU A 162 -2.85 -3.85 -13.56
N ASP A 163 -4.14 -3.54 -13.70
CA ASP A 163 -5.02 -4.21 -14.66
C ASP A 163 -4.55 -3.96 -16.11
N GLU A 164 -4.18 -2.73 -16.44
CA GLU A 164 -3.58 -2.39 -17.75
C GLU A 164 -2.25 -3.12 -17.99
N LEU A 165 -1.41 -3.24 -16.95
CA LEU A 165 -0.15 -3.99 -17.04
C LEU A 165 -0.39 -5.49 -17.25
N GLY A 166 -1.43 -6.05 -16.63
CA GLY A 166 -1.87 -7.42 -16.82
C GLY A 166 -2.44 -7.65 -18.22
N GLY A 167 -3.33 -6.77 -18.67
CA GLY A 167 -3.94 -6.80 -20.00
C GLY A 167 -2.90 -6.77 -21.12
N ARG A 168 -1.92 -5.86 -21.05
CA ARG A 168 -0.82 -5.80 -22.03
C ARG A 168 -0.01 -7.09 -22.12
N ARG A 169 0.18 -7.78 -21.00
CA ARG A 169 0.91 -9.06 -20.96
C ARG A 169 0.11 -10.19 -21.58
N LEU A 170 -1.19 -10.25 -21.28
CA LEU A 170 -2.11 -11.21 -21.92
C LEU A 170 -2.07 -11.10 -23.45
N GLU A 171 -2.11 -9.86 -23.96
CA GLU A 171 -2.02 -9.59 -25.39
C GLU A 171 -0.67 -10.00 -25.98
N GLN A 172 0.44 -9.64 -25.33
CA GLN A 172 1.80 -9.99 -25.76
C GLN A 172 2.04 -11.49 -25.80
N GLU A 173 1.50 -12.23 -24.83
CA GLU A 173 1.64 -13.68 -24.72
C GLU A 173 0.55 -14.45 -25.50
N SER A 174 -0.41 -13.73 -26.11
CA SER A 174 -1.60 -14.33 -26.74
C SER A 174 -2.32 -15.34 -25.82
N SER A 175 -2.36 -15.00 -24.53
CA SER A 175 -2.89 -15.84 -23.45
C SER A 175 -4.21 -15.27 -22.93
N HIS A 176 -5.05 -16.15 -22.39
CA HIS A 176 -6.26 -15.77 -21.66
C HIS A 176 -6.13 -16.03 -20.15
N GLU A 177 -4.96 -16.50 -19.69
CA GLU A 177 -4.70 -16.76 -18.28
C GLU A 177 -3.98 -15.58 -17.62
N VAL A 178 -4.39 -15.22 -16.40
CA VAL A 178 -3.72 -14.18 -15.60
C VAL A 178 -2.19 -14.37 -15.62
N PRO A 179 -1.42 -13.36 -16.03
CA PRO A 179 0.03 -13.49 -16.17
C PRO A 179 0.70 -13.80 -14.83
N ARG A 180 1.70 -14.69 -14.86
CA ARG A 180 2.55 -14.95 -13.69
C ARG A 180 3.48 -13.77 -13.45
N LEU A 181 3.79 -13.50 -12.18
CA LEU A 181 4.70 -12.42 -11.81
C LEU A 181 6.13 -12.90 -11.99
N GLY A 182 6.81 -12.30 -12.96
CA GLY A 182 8.26 -12.34 -13.11
C GLY A 182 8.90 -11.01 -12.70
N GLU A 183 10.23 -10.95 -12.74
CA GLU A 183 11.01 -9.75 -12.42
C GLU A 183 10.55 -8.50 -13.20
N ALA A 184 10.38 -8.62 -14.52
CA ALA A 184 9.95 -7.50 -15.35
C ALA A 184 8.57 -6.97 -14.93
N TYR A 185 7.66 -7.85 -14.53
CA TYR A 185 6.34 -7.46 -14.06
C TYR A 185 6.41 -6.77 -12.69
N LEU A 186 7.17 -7.33 -11.75
CA LEU A 186 7.41 -6.70 -10.45
C LEU A 186 7.99 -5.29 -10.59
N ASN A 187 8.94 -5.10 -11.51
CA ASN A 187 9.53 -3.79 -11.78
C ASN A 187 8.53 -2.79 -12.39
N ASP A 188 7.61 -3.25 -13.24
CA ASP A 188 6.56 -2.39 -13.78
C ASP A 188 5.55 -1.97 -12.70
N ILE A 189 5.12 -2.92 -11.86
CA ILE A 189 4.23 -2.65 -10.71
C ILE A 189 4.90 -1.65 -9.76
N LEU A 190 6.20 -1.84 -9.47
CA LEU A 190 6.98 -0.90 -8.65
C LEU A 190 7.00 0.52 -9.25
N ARG A 191 7.17 0.66 -10.57
CA ARG A 191 7.13 1.97 -11.23
C ARG A 191 5.73 2.61 -11.13
N ALA A 192 4.68 1.82 -11.29
CA ALA A 192 3.31 2.27 -11.12
C ALA A 192 3.06 2.73 -9.66
N ALA A 193 3.57 1.98 -8.67
CA ALA A 193 3.48 2.34 -7.27
C ALA A 193 4.18 3.69 -6.97
N HIS A 194 5.41 3.89 -7.46
CA HIS A 194 6.11 5.17 -7.30
C HIS A 194 5.39 6.33 -7.98
N ALA A 195 4.74 6.08 -9.13
CA ALA A 195 3.91 7.05 -9.83
C ALA A 195 2.68 7.43 -9.00
N GLY A 196 1.93 6.43 -8.54
CA GLY A 196 0.73 6.61 -7.71
C GLY A 196 1.02 7.33 -6.40
N ALA A 197 2.15 7.02 -5.76
CA ALA A 197 2.60 7.70 -4.54
C ALA A 197 3.20 9.10 -4.80
N GLY A 198 3.48 9.48 -6.05
CA GLY A 198 4.05 10.79 -6.38
C GLY A 198 5.49 10.99 -5.88
N VAL A 199 6.26 9.92 -5.70
CA VAL A 199 7.65 9.96 -5.17
C VAL A 199 8.71 9.72 -6.24
N GLN A 200 8.33 9.73 -7.51
CA GLN A 200 9.26 9.57 -8.63
C GLN A 200 10.42 10.57 -8.53
N GLY A 201 11.66 10.08 -8.63
CA GLY A 201 12.87 10.90 -8.55
C GLY A 201 13.44 11.10 -7.14
N ARG A 202 12.73 10.71 -6.08
CA ARG A 202 13.23 10.70 -4.70
C ARG A 202 13.95 9.38 -4.40
N LYS A 203 15.28 9.36 -4.47
CA LYS A 203 16.06 8.09 -4.35
C LYS A 203 15.96 7.42 -2.97
N ASP A 204 15.73 8.23 -1.95
CA ASP A 204 15.47 7.85 -0.56
C ASP A 204 14.12 7.14 -0.40
N LEU A 205 13.10 7.55 -1.16
CA LEU A 205 11.73 7.02 -1.05
C LEU A 205 11.36 6.02 -2.15
N ALA A 206 11.75 6.29 -3.39
CA ALA A 206 11.53 5.45 -4.57
C ALA A 206 12.59 4.35 -4.69
N THR A 207 12.71 3.53 -3.65
CA THR A 207 13.68 2.45 -3.60
C THR A 207 13.26 1.27 -4.50
N HIS A 208 14.21 0.41 -4.87
CA HIS A 208 13.92 -0.81 -5.63
C HIS A 208 13.89 -2.06 -4.74
N GLN A 209 13.82 -1.86 -3.42
CA GLN A 209 13.84 -2.97 -2.48
C GLN A 209 12.48 -3.67 -2.46
N ILE A 210 12.48 -4.98 -2.64
CA ILE A 210 11.29 -5.83 -2.60
C ILE A 210 11.43 -6.81 -1.42
N VAL A 211 10.39 -6.91 -0.62
CA VAL A 211 10.28 -7.92 0.44
C VAL A 211 9.09 -8.81 0.11
N ILE A 212 9.25 -10.12 0.25
CA ILE A 212 8.20 -11.09 0.00
C ILE A 212 7.97 -11.90 1.28
N GLU A 213 6.76 -11.81 1.82
CA GLU A 213 6.28 -12.73 2.83
C GLU A 213 5.55 -13.88 2.15
N SER A 214 5.89 -15.11 2.48
CA SER A 214 5.18 -16.32 2.08
C SER A 214 4.61 -16.99 3.32
N ARG A 215 3.32 -17.30 3.32
CA ARG A 215 2.63 -18.01 4.40
C ARG A 215 1.81 -19.17 3.83
N VAL A 216 1.81 -20.30 4.53
CA VAL A 216 0.94 -21.42 4.18
C VAL A 216 -0.47 -21.15 4.69
N VAL A 217 -1.47 -21.34 3.83
CA VAL A 217 -2.90 -21.19 4.14
C VAL A 217 -3.65 -22.47 3.79
N ALA A 218 -4.81 -22.69 4.42
CA ALA A 218 -5.69 -23.79 4.02
C ALA A 218 -6.38 -23.46 2.69
N VAL A 219 -6.53 -24.46 1.80
CA VAL A 219 -7.22 -24.34 0.49
C VAL A 219 -8.75 -24.18 0.64
N ARG A 220 -9.24 -23.99 1.87
CA ARG A 220 -10.66 -23.74 2.17
C ARG A 220 -10.78 -22.42 2.91
N SER A 221 -11.16 -21.39 2.17
CA SER A 221 -11.88 -20.18 2.58
C SER A 221 -11.77 -19.28 1.35
N HIS A 222 -12.83 -18.84 0.67
CA HIS A 222 -13.41 -17.51 0.91
C HIS A 222 -12.83 -16.75 2.13
N ASP A 223 -11.51 -16.74 2.29
CA ASP A 223 -10.85 -15.88 3.25
C ASP A 223 -11.13 -14.53 2.69
N SER A 224 -11.97 -13.83 3.43
CA SER A 224 -12.48 -12.53 3.11
C SER A 224 -11.31 -11.75 2.55
N VAL A 225 -11.58 -11.16 1.41
CA VAL A 225 -10.83 -10.10 0.75
C VAL A 225 -10.80 -8.87 1.70
N SER A 226 -10.74 -9.06 3.03
CA SER A 226 -10.86 -8.07 4.10
C SER A 226 -9.57 -7.85 4.87
N ASP A 227 -8.49 -8.55 4.51
CA ASP A 227 -7.12 -8.30 5.00
C ASP A 227 -6.30 -7.59 3.91
N MET A 228 -6.98 -6.81 3.06
CA MET A 228 -6.39 -6.16 1.88
C MET A 228 -5.50 -4.97 2.22
N ASP A 229 -5.80 -4.26 3.29
CA ASP A 229 -5.05 -3.05 3.65
C ASP A 229 -4.01 -3.32 4.74
N PHE A 230 -2.97 -4.07 4.36
CA PHE A 230 -1.83 -4.37 5.24
C PHE A 230 -0.76 -3.26 5.26
N LEU A 231 -0.96 -2.17 4.52
CA LEU A 231 -0.01 -1.05 4.45
C LEU A 231 -0.51 0.23 5.10
N ASN A 232 -1.83 0.42 5.20
CA ASN A 232 -2.43 1.61 5.76
C ASN A 232 -3.15 1.31 7.07
N SER A 233 -3.49 2.38 7.78
CA SER A 233 -4.28 2.27 8.99
C SER A 233 -5.70 1.78 8.71
N PHE A 234 -6.20 0.89 9.56
CA PHE A 234 -7.58 0.39 9.53
C PHE A 234 -8.62 1.52 9.56
N TYR A 235 -8.31 2.66 10.21
CA TYR A 235 -9.25 3.78 10.34
C TYR A 235 -9.29 4.71 9.13
N LEU A 236 -8.38 4.54 8.16
CA LEU A 236 -8.21 5.48 7.07
C LEU A 236 -9.48 5.55 6.21
N GLN A 237 -10.02 4.41 5.77
CA GLN A 237 -11.22 4.38 4.94
C GLN A 237 -12.45 4.98 5.64
N ASP A 238 -12.64 4.68 6.92
CA ASP A 238 -13.75 5.20 7.71
C ASP A 238 -13.67 6.72 7.85
N LEU A 239 -12.48 7.26 8.15
CA LEU A 239 -12.28 8.70 8.22
C LEU A 239 -12.48 9.38 6.86
N GLY A 240 -12.04 8.75 5.77
CA GLY A 240 -12.28 9.22 4.40
C GLY A 240 -13.77 9.39 4.11
N THR A 241 -14.55 8.35 4.44
CA THR A 241 -16.01 8.35 4.28
C THR A 241 -16.68 9.47 5.08
N VAL A 242 -16.29 9.67 6.35
CA VAL A 242 -16.83 10.74 7.20
C VAL A 242 -16.49 12.13 6.64
N ARG A 243 -15.26 12.32 6.12
CA ARG A 243 -14.85 13.59 5.50
C ARG A 243 -15.65 13.91 4.25
N GLN A 244 -15.89 12.93 3.39
CA GLN A 244 -16.70 13.12 2.18
C GLN A 244 -18.15 13.46 2.53
N ALA A 245 -18.75 12.74 3.48
CA ALA A 245 -20.10 13.02 3.95
C ALA A 245 -20.22 14.42 4.57
N ALA A 246 -19.22 14.85 5.32
CA ALA A 246 -19.16 16.20 5.91
C ALA A 246 -19.06 17.30 4.84
N ALA A 247 -18.24 17.08 3.80
CA ALA A 247 -18.11 18.01 2.68
C ALA A 247 -19.41 18.11 1.87
N ALA A 248 -20.06 16.98 1.57
CA ALA A 248 -21.34 16.95 0.85
C ALA A 248 -22.47 17.65 1.62
N ALA A 249 -22.47 17.57 2.96
CA ALA A 249 -23.44 18.28 3.80
C ALA A 249 -23.19 19.79 3.91
N ALA A 250 -21.99 20.26 3.55
CA ALA A 250 -21.63 21.67 3.51
C ALA A 250 -22.00 22.35 2.17
N GLU A 251 -22.17 21.59 1.09
CA GLU A 251 -22.66 22.12 -0.19
C GLU A 251 -24.18 22.33 -0.16
N PRO A 252 -24.69 23.56 -0.33
CA PRO A 252 -26.13 23.79 -0.42
C PRO A 252 -26.65 23.16 -1.71
N PRO A 253 -27.84 22.54 -1.69
CA PRO A 253 -28.26 21.79 -2.84
C PRO A 253 -28.78 22.77 -3.91
N TYR A 254 -28.30 22.59 -5.15
CA TYR A 254 -28.53 23.47 -6.29
C TYR A 254 -30.01 23.49 -6.71
N TRP A 255 -30.83 24.39 -6.15
CA TRP A 255 -32.18 24.61 -6.68
C TRP A 255 -32.09 25.57 -7.87
N SER A 256 -32.10 25.00 -9.07
CA SER A 256 -32.40 25.72 -10.30
C SER A 256 -33.82 26.32 -10.21
N THR A 257 -33.90 27.62 -10.48
CA THR A 257 -35.10 28.48 -10.61
C THR A 257 -36.28 27.85 -11.32
#